data_AF-A0A3N1TWV6-F1
#
_entry.id   AF-A0A3N1TWV6-F1
#
_cell.length_a   1.000
_cell.length_b   1.000
_cell.length_c   1.000
_cell.angle_alpha   90.00
_cell.angle_beta   90.00
_cell.angle_gamma   90.00
#
_symmetry.space_group_name_H-M   'P 1'
#
loop_
_entity.id
_entity.type
_entity.pdbx_description
1 polymer ?
#
loop_
_entity_poly.entity_id
_entity_poly.type
_entity_poly.pdbx_seq_one_letter_code
_entity_poly.pdbx_strand_id
1 'polypeptide(L)'
;MLPENIPTVTVTARYLTPDGRPMSGTVEFRPPALLTHAEEDLFLGGPTRATLDAEGRISVVLPASDAPGWNPAAWTYTVTEKLAGLPRGGRVYQIALAAAVPAVDLADIAPADPGTPQYVAVPGPPGPAGELGPEGPAGPAGAVHSVNGHAEADIVLGAADVSALAAASAGAPGGVATLGTDGLVPAAQLPAGGGAVASVNGQTGEVLLTATDLGALTQAAGDARYLALGGAPVASVNGLTGAVTLAASDVAAVPAGEGVLLAGPQEIAGAKSFVTPPSTKAAPATADQLTRRGYVDAVSSAGTWTPSSMGFSGWAFDPAVSSASTPQYCINGWVYLIGVPLHAPTTVKNVVFYIPGYVGGTLSVSSYAGLYTDTGTRVGLTANLTTLIKQTEGTTVVCPLAASYNAAAGNYWIGLVVNGPNPSNSGPAFLRAASVGEAPGGSARMPGKFIRHGRLSTTGQTSLPNSFPTDKVVADSNSIWAALS
;
A
#
# COMPACT_ATOMS: atom_id res chain seq x y z
N MET A 1 31.28 -2.51 17.32
CA MET A 1 32.05 -1.38 16.77
C MET A 1 31.80 -1.39 15.27
N LEU A 2 31.49 -0.25 14.66
CA LEU A 2 31.37 -0.15 13.20
C LEU A 2 32.77 -0.22 12.57
N PRO A 3 32.92 -0.79 11.36
CA PRO A 3 34.15 -0.69 10.59
C PRO A 3 34.63 0.76 10.44
N GLU A 4 35.94 1.00 10.54
CA GLU A 4 36.53 2.35 10.54
C GLU A 4 36.31 3.12 9.22
N ASN A 5 36.12 2.39 8.12
CA ASN A 5 35.92 2.96 6.80
C ASN A 5 34.50 3.50 6.57
N ILE A 6 33.54 3.20 7.44
CA ILE A 6 32.18 3.74 7.35
C ILE A 6 32.16 5.11 8.02
N PRO A 7 31.89 6.21 7.29
CA PRO A 7 31.78 7.53 7.89
C PRO A 7 30.65 7.56 8.93
N THR A 8 30.89 8.26 10.04
CA THR A 8 29.92 8.39 11.12
C THR A 8 29.68 9.86 11.49
N VAL A 9 28.51 10.11 12.08
CA VAL A 9 28.07 11.41 12.57
C VAL A 9 27.74 11.27 14.05
N THR A 10 28.27 12.18 14.86
CA THR A 10 27.88 12.31 16.27
C THR A 10 26.61 13.14 16.38
N VAL A 11 25.55 12.55 16.93
CA VAL A 11 24.27 13.22 17.19
C VAL A 11 24.16 13.53 18.68
N THR A 12 23.94 14.81 19.00
CA THR A 12 23.66 15.28 20.37
C THR A 12 22.21 15.75 20.48
N ALA A 13 21.67 15.76 21.69
CA ALA A 13 20.43 16.48 22.00
C ALA A 13 20.37 16.77 23.50
N ARG A 14 19.52 17.73 23.89
CA ARG A 14 19.19 18.01 25.30
C ARG A 14 17.69 18.24 25.48
N TYR A 15 17.09 17.50 26.40
CA TYR A 15 15.66 17.57 26.70
C TYR A 15 15.41 18.11 28.10
N LEU A 16 14.72 19.24 28.16
CA LEU A 16 14.31 19.89 29.41
C LEU A 16 12.80 20.07 29.42
N THR A 17 12.19 20.02 30.60
CA THR A 17 10.83 20.51 30.82
C THR A 17 10.79 22.04 30.69
N PRO A 18 9.60 22.66 30.51
CA PRO A 18 9.48 24.12 30.41
C PRO A 18 10.02 24.89 31.63
N ASP A 19 10.05 24.27 32.81
CA ASP A 19 10.65 24.81 34.04
C ASP A 19 12.15 24.51 34.17
N GLY A 20 12.79 23.98 33.12
CA GLY A 20 14.24 23.80 33.00
C GLY A 20 14.81 22.52 33.61
N ARG A 21 13.97 21.58 34.06
CA ARG A 21 14.44 20.32 34.66
C ARG A 21 14.81 19.30 33.56
N PRO A 22 15.88 18.51 33.75
CA PRO A 22 16.17 17.38 32.87
C PRO A 22 14.99 16.42 32.71
N MET A 23 14.67 16.07 31.47
CA MET A 23 13.74 14.99 31.18
C MET A 23 14.45 13.63 31.24
N SER A 24 13.69 12.55 31.40
CA SER A 24 14.18 11.17 31.32
C SER A 24 13.50 10.42 30.18
N GLY A 25 14.14 9.38 29.65
CA GLY A 25 13.61 8.58 28.55
C GLY A 25 14.70 8.09 27.60
N THR A 26 14.28 7.74 26.39
CA THR A 26 15.18 7.28 25.33
C THR A 26 14.87 7.92 23.99
N VAL A 27 15.88 8.04 23.14
CA VAL A 27 15.73 8.38 21.71
C VAL A 27 16.20 7.17 20.90
N GLU A 28 15.36 6.71 19.98
CA GLU A 28 15.67 5.58 19.10
C GLU A 28 15.91 6.07 17.67
N PHE A 29 17.02 5.64 17.06
CA PHE A 29 17.39 5.93 15.68
C PHE A 29 17.35 4.65 14.89
N ARG A 30 16.39 4.53 13.96
CA ARG A 30 16.18 3.31 13.17
C ARG A 30 16.48 3.55 11.69
N PRO A 31 17.42 2.84 11.06
CA PRO A 31 17.59 2.86 9.61
C PRO A 31 16.39 2.19 8.92
N PRO A 32 16.17 2.43 7.61
CA PRO A 32 15.14 1.73 6.85
C PRO A 32 15.54 0.27 6.72
N ALA A 33 14.63 -0.66 7.04
CA ALA A 33 14.85 -2.11 6.92
C ALA A 33 16.29 -2.59 7.27
N LEU A 34 16.78 -3.62 6.59
CA LEU A 34 18.14 -4.13 6.74
C LEU A 34 19.01 -3.50 5.64
N LEU A 35 19.97 -2.66 6.02
CA LEU A 35 20.96 -2.06 5.11
C LEU A 35 22.11 -3.03 4.87
N THR A 36 22.66 -3.04 3.66
CA THR A 36 23.89 -3.78 3.35
C THR A 36 24.98 -2.82 2.90
N HIS A 37 26.21 -3.05 3.35
CA HIS A 37 27.41 -2.36 2.87
C HIS A 37 28.34 -3.36 2.19
N ALA A 38 28.35 -3.38 0.85
CA ALA A 38 29.01 -4.45 0.08
C ALA A 38 30.54 -4.43 0.21
N GLU A 39 31.15 -3.26 0.38
CA GLU A 39 32.61 -3.12 0.51
C GLU A 39 33.14 -3.51 1.90
N GLU A 40 32.24 -3.61 2.89
CA GLU A 40 32.58 -3.91 4.28
C GLU A 40 31.94 -5.22 4.76
N ASP A 41 31.33 -5.98 3.85
CA ASP A 41 30.59 -7.22 4.11
C ASP A 41 29.64 -7.13 5.34
N LEU A 42 28.96 -5.99 5.47
CA LEU A 42 28.19 -5.63 6.67
C LEU A 42 26.68 -5.57 6.39
N PHE A 43 25.89 -6.17 7.28
CA PHE A 43 24.45 -5.92 7.39
C PHE A 43 24.17 -5.05 8.62
N LEU A 44 23.45 -3.94 8.44
CA LEU A 44 23.11 -3.00 9.50
C LEU A 44 21.58 -2.85 9.61
N GLY A 45 21.04 -3.10 10.80
CA GLY A 45 19.59 -3.01 11.02
C GLY A 45 19.23 -2.87 12.49
N GLY A 46 17.94 -2.71 12.76
CA GLY A 46 17.42 -2.46 14.10
C GLY A 46 17.72 -1.04 14.62
N PRO A 47 17.02 -0.59 15.69
CA PRO A 47 17.23 0.74 16.23
C PRO A 47 18.48 0.81 17.13
N THR A 48 19.28 1.85 16.97
CA THR A 48 20.22 2.29 18.01
C THR A 48 19.44 3.09 19.04
N ARG A 49 19.59 2.76 20.33
CA ARG A 49 18.90 3.45 21.44
C ARG A 49 19.89 4.26 22.26
N ALA A 50 19.61 5.54 22.44
CA ALA A 50 20.33 6.42 23.37
C ALA A 50 19.43 6.75 24.56
N THR A 51 19.93 6.52 25.77
CA THR A 51 19.23 6.87 27.02
C THR A 51 19.70 8.24 27.47
N LEU A 52 18.76 9.08 27.93
CA LEU A 52 19.11 10.40 28.47
C LEU A 52 19.93 10.26 29.76
N ASP A 53 20.98 11.06 29.91
CA ASP A 53 21.77 11.17 31.14
C ASP A 53 21.05 11.97 32.24
N ALA A 54 21.72 12.19 33.38
CA ALA A 54 21.16 12.92 34.51
C ALA A 54 20.83 14.39 34.19
N GLU A 55 21.45 14.95 33.15
CA GLU A 55 21.23 16.30 32.66
C GLU A 55 20.28 16.37 31.45
N GLY A 56 19.68 15.24 31.06
CA GLY A 56 18.71 15.13 29.98
C GLY A 56 19.33 15.11 28.60
N ARG A 57 20.62 14.77 28.46
CA ARG A 57 21.35 14.77 27.20
C ARG A 57 21.54 13.38 26.61
N ILE A 58 21.75 13.35 25.31
CA ILE A 58 22.30 12.18 24.59
C ILE A 58 23.53 12.59 23.79
N SER A 59 24.43 11.64 23.57
CA SER A 59 25.50 11.71 22.58
C SER A 59 25.67 10.32 21.98
N VAL A 60 25.42 10.17 20.69
CA VAL A 60 25.45 8.88 19.99
C VAL A 60 26.13 9.00 18.64
N VAL A 61 27.00 8.05 18.32
CA VAL A 61 27.67 7.97 17.03
C VAL A 61 26.88 7.05 16.11
N LEU A 62 26.47 7.55 14.95
CA LEU A 62 25.63 6.85 13.98
C LEU A 62 26.28 6.87 12.59
N PRO A 63 26.14 5.81 11.78
CA PRO A 63 26.53 5.84 10.38
C PRO A 63 25.94 7.02 9.60
N ALA A 64 26.76 7.62 8.74
CA ALA A 64 26.28 8.60 7.77
C ALA A 64 25.37 7.91 6.74
N SER A 65 24.29 8.60 6.36
CA SER A 65 23.21 8.04 5.55
C SER A 65 23.40 8.22 4.04
N ASP A 66 24.45 8.94 3.64
CA ASP A 66 24.84 9.25 2.25
C ASP A 66 26.22 8.66 1.87
N ALA A 67 26.85 7.87 2.76
CA ALA A 67 28.13 7.25 2.45
C ALA A 67 28.02 6.28 1.25
N PRO A 68 29.05 6.20 0.38
CA PRO A 68 29.08 5.22 -0.71
C PRO A 68 29.07 3.79 -0.15
N GLY A 69 28.55 2.83 -0.92
CA GLY A 69 28.56 1.40 -0.55
C GLY A 69 27.28 0.89 0.14
N TRP A 70 26.40 1.77 0.62
CA TRP A 70 25.08 1.40 1.14
C TRP A 70 24.11 0.92 0.05
N ASN A 71 23.32 -0.11 0.37
CA ASN A 71 22.13 -0.52 -0.37
C ASN A 71 20.92 -0.66 0.58
N PRO A 72 19.83 0.10 0.36
CA PRO A 72 19.70 1.18 -0.64
C PRO A 72 20.70 2.33 -0.40
N ALA A 73 21.15 2.95 -1.49
CA ALA A 73 21.96 4.17 -1.41
C ALA A 73 21.10 5.34 -0.93
N ALA A 74 21.71 6.30 -0.22
CA ALA A 74 21.06 7.51 0.30
C ALA A 74 19.75 7.23 1.06
N TRP A 75 19.86 7.00 2.36
CA TRP A 75 18.75 6.60 3.23
C TRP A 75 18.53 7.60 4.37
N THR A 76 17.49 7.38 5.19
CA THR A 76 17.15 8.25 6.34
C THR A 76 16.90 7.43 7.60
N TYR A 77 17.22 8.00 8.76
CA TYR A 77 16.82 7.44 10.05
C TYR A 77 15.38 7.83 10.39
N THR A 78 14.60 6.87 10.88
CA THR A 78 13.41 7.15 11.69
C THR A 78 13.84 7.41 13.12
N VAL A 79 13.64 8.63 13.61
CA VAL A 79 13.85 9.02 15.01
C VAL A 79 12.56 8.81 15.79
N THR A 80 12.64 8.25 16.98
CA THR A 80 11.51 8.14 17.91
C THR A 80 11.93 8.60 19.30
N GLU A 81 11.38 9.73 19.75
CA GLU A 81 11.65 10.33 21.06
C GLU A 81 10.65 9.80 22.11
N LYS A 82 11.09 8.88 22.96
CA LYS A 82 10.29 8.24 24.02
C LYS A 82 10.62 8.85 25.38
N LEU A 83 10.12 10.06 25.61
CA LEU A 83 10.38 10.83 26.83
C LEU A 83 9.27 10.62 27.86
N ALA A 84 9.66 10.56 29.14
CA ALA A 84 8.73 10.48 30.26
C ALA A 84 7.86 11.76 30.32
N GLY A 85 6.56 11.58 30.53
CA GLY A 85 5.59 12.68 30.60
C GLY A 85 4.97 13.10 29.25
N LEU A 86 5.42 12.55 28.12
CA LEU A 86 4.79 12.75 26.82
C LEU A 86 3.79 11.61 26.45
N PRO A 87 2.80 11.86 25.58
CA PRO A 87 1.85 10.84 25.12
C PRO A 87 2.53 9.57 24.58
N ARG A 88 1.90 8.40 24.80
CA ARG A 88 2.39 7.11 24.32
C ARG A 88 2.44 7.12 22.78
N GLY A 89 3.65 7.04 22.24
CA GLY A 89 3.93 7.12 20.79
C GLY A 89 5.18 7.94 20.50
N GLY A 90 5.48 8.93 21.35
CA GLY A 90 6.63 9.82 21.16
C GLY A 90 6.51 10.70 19.92
N ARG A 91 7.45 11.63 19.75
CA ARG A 91 7.60 12.34 18.47
C ARG A 91 8.36 11.44 17.50
N VAL A 92 7.82 11.26 16.29
CA VAL A 92 8.41 10.41 15.24
C VAL A 92 8.64 11.23 13.98
N TYR A 93 9.86 11.23 13.46
CA TYR A 93 10.24 11.95 12.25
C TYR A 93 11.44 11.30 11.55
N GLN A 94 11.74 11.74 10.33
CA GLN A 94 12.90 11.28 9.57
C GLN A 94 14.02 12.31 9.61
N ILE A 95 15.27 11.85 9.68
CA ILE A 95 16.47 12.68 9.50
C ILE A 95 17.44 12.01 8.52
N ALA A 96 18.21 12.82 7.80
CA ALA A 96 19.40 12.38 7.08
C ALA A 96 20.64 12.84 7.83
N LEU A 97 21.68 12.01 7.88
CA LEU A 97 22.95 12.33 8.53
C LEU A 97 24.04 12.31 7.47
N ALA A 98 24.40 13.49 6.94
CA ALA A 98 25.39 13.59 5.87
C ALA A 98 26.81 13.40 6.40
N ALA A 99 27.64 12.64 5.70
CA ALA A 99 29.06 12.41 6.05
C ALA A 99 29.87 13.72 6.09
N ALA A 100 29.45 14.73 5.32
CA ALA A 100 30.05 16.06 5.32
C ALA A 100 29.79 16.86 6.61
N VAL A 101 28.86 16.42 7.46
CA VAL A 101 28.49 17.07 8.72
C VAL A 101 28.76 16.10 9.88
N PRO A 102 29.99 16.05 10.42
CA PRO A 102 30.43 15.01 11.35
C PRO A 102 29.80 15.12 12.75
N ALA A 103 29.18 16.25 13.08
CA ALA A 103 28.47 16.46 14.33
C ALA A 103 27.22 17.31 14.10
N VAL A 104 26.12 16.92 14.75
CA VAL A 104 24.84 17.62 14.63
C VAL A 104 24.08 17.57 15.95
N ASP A 105 23.44 18.68 16.31
CA ASP A 105 22.44 18.66 17.37
C ASP A 105 21.06 18.35 16.77
N LEU A 106 20.35 17.41 17.39
CA LEU A 106 19.04 16.96 16.94
C LEU A 106 18.01 18.08 16.94
N ALA A 107 18.16 19.10 17.81
CA ALA A 107 17.28 20.26 17.82
C ALA A 107 17.39 21.13 16.55
N ASP A 108 18.54 21.12 15.87
CA ASP A 108 18.78 21.94 14.67
C ASP A 108 18.19 21.29 13.40
N ILE A 109 18.07 19.96 13.39
CA ILE A 109 17.61 19.17 12.23
C ILE A 109 16.23 18.53 12.40
N ALA A 110 15.68 18.52 13.63
CA ALA A 110 14.35 18.00 13.87
C ALA A 110 13.32 18.87 13.11
N PRO A 111 12.46 18.28 12.25
CA PRO A 111 11.48 19.05 11.49
C PRO A 111 10.53 19.81 12.40
N ALA A 112 10.28 21.09 12.16
CA ALA A 112 9.20 21.81 12.81
C ALA A 112 7.88 21.03 12.62
N ASP A 113 7.08 20.90 13.67
CA ASP A 113 5.88 20.06 13.69
C ASP A 113 4.97 20.35 12.49
N PRO A 114 4.69 19.37 11.59
CA PRO A 114 3.79 19.55 10.47
C PRO A 114 2.33 19.82 10.89
N GLY A 115 1.98 19.68 12.18
CA GLY A 115 0.69 20.07 12.75
C GLY A 115 0.49 21.59 12.93
N THR A 116 1.54 22.42 12.76
CA THR A 116 1.45 23.89 12.94
C THR A 116 2.25 24.66 11.88
N PRO A 117 1.72 24.85 10.65
CA PRO A 117 2.34 25.72 9.67
C PRO A 117 2.12 27.19 10.05
N GLN A 118 3.05 27.82 10.75
CA GLN A 118 3.15 29.29 10.75
C GLN A 118 4.09 29.74 9.64
N TYR A 119 3.52 30.07 8.48
CA TYR A 119 4.22 30.90 7.50
C TYR A 119 3.98 32.37 7.83
N VAL A 120 5.05 33.14 8.06
CA VAL A 120 5.02 34.60 8.00
C VAL A 120 5.41 34.99 6.58
N ALA A 121 4.49 35.57 5.81
CA ALA A 121 4.82 36.15 4.51
C ALA A 121 5.66 37.42 4.73
N VAL A 122 6.85 37.47 4.14
CA VAL A 122 7.68 38.69 4.10
C VAL A 122 7.50 39.35 2.73
N PRO A 123 6.98 40.60 2.66
CA PRO A 123 6.97 41.38 1.42
C PRO A 123 8.41 41.67 0.93
N GLY A 124 8.66 41.47 -0.36
CA GLY A 124 9.94 41.79 -1.00
C GLY A 124 10.24 43.29 -1.04
N PRO A 125 11.52 43.70 -1.16
CA PRO A 125 11.92 45.10 -1.11
C PRO A 125 11.33 45.93 -2.28
N PRO A 126 11.00 47.22 -2.06
CA PRO A 126 10.47 48.13 -3.08
C PRO A 126 11.42 48.31 -4.27
N GLY A 127 10.86 48.46 -5.48
CA GLY A 127 11.62 48.81 -6.68
C GLY A 127 12.25 50.22 -6.60
N PRO A 128 13.36 50.49 -7.31
CA PRO A 128 14.06 51.78 -7.23
C PRO A 128 13.26 52.92 -7.89
N ALA A 129 13.30 54.09 -7.25
CA ALA A 129 12.64 55.32 -7.70
C ALA A 129 13.32 55.94 -8.93
N GLY A 130 12.53 56.46 -9.87
CA GLY A 130 13.04 57.29 -10.97
C GLY A 130 13.04 58.78 -10.61
N GLU A 131 13.98 59.55 -11.16
CA GLU A 131 13.74 60.79 -11.90
C GLU A 131 15.04 61.42 -12.44
N LEU A 132 14.92 62.11 -13.59
CA LEU A 132 15.99 62.85 -14.28
C LEU A 132 16.10 64.28 -13.71
N GLY A 133 17.32 64.71 -13.40
CA GLY A 133 17.61 66.07 -12.91
C GLY A 133 17.55 67.19 -13.98
N PRO A 134 17.55 68.46 -13.55
CA PRO A 134 16.92 69.60 -14.24
C PRO A 134 17.72 70.26 -15.37
N GLU A 135 16.98 70.96 -16.23
CA GLU A 135 17.44 71.80 -17.37
C GLU A 135 18.21 73.05 -16.90
N GLY A 136 19.31 73.37 -17.60
CA GLY A 136 20.14 74.55 -17.34
C GLY A 136 19.56 75.84 -17.97
N PRO A 137 19.94 77.04 -17.47
CA PRO A 137 19.28 78.30 -17.83
C PRO A 137 19.60 78.78 -19.25
N ALA A 138 18.60 79.41 -19.89
CA ALA A 138 18.68 79.98 -21.23
C ALA A 138 19.52 81.28 -21.28
N GLY A 139 20.37 81.42 -22.32
CA GLY A 139 21.07 82.66 -22.64
C GLY A 139 20.23 83.63 -23.50
N PRO A 140 20.58 84.93 -23.59
CA PRO A 140 19.78 85.92 -24.30
C PRO A 140 19.92 85.80 -25.83
N ALA A 141 18.86 86.18 -26.56
CA ALA A 141 18.78 86.11 -28.02
C ALA A 141 19.72 87.11 -28.73
N GLY A 142 20.55 86.62 -29.64
CA GLY A 142 21.37 87.42 -30.55
C GLY A 142 20.74 87.49 -31.94
N ALA A 143 20.63 88.69 -32.51
CA ALA A 143 20.36 88.85 -33.95
C ALA A 143 21.50 88.21 -34.75
N VAL A 144 21.18 87.50 -35.83
CA VAL A 144 22.20 86.83 -36.67
C VAL A 144 22.89 87.89 -37.53
N HIS A 145 24.19 88.10 -37.32
CA HIS A 145 24.98 89.11 -38.05
C HIS A 145 25.67 88.53 -39.30
N SER A 146 25.63 87.20 -39.48
CA SER A 146 26.14 86.52 -40.67
C SER A 146 25.55 85.12 -40.83
N VAL A 147 25.36 84.67 -42.08
CA VAL A 147 24.97 83.29 -42.44
C VAL A 147 25.87 82.82 -43.58
N ASN A 148 26.53 81.66 -43.40
CA ASN A 148 27.38 81.02 -44.41
C ASN A 148 28.38 81.95 -45.13
N GLY A 149 29.03 82.85 -44.38
CA GLY A 149 30.06 83.75 -44.92
C GLY A 149 29.54 85.07 -45.49
N HIS A 150 28.23 85.25 -45.58
CA HIS A 150 27.61 86.54 -45.92
C HIS A 150 27.43 87.38 -44.65
N ALA A 151 27.93 88.61 -44.66
CA ALA A 151 27.87 89.55 -43.54
C ALA A 151 27.30 90.93 -43.95
N GLU A 152 26.62 90.98 -45.09
CA GLU A 152 25.95 92.19 -45.58
C GLU A 152 24.63 92.42 -44.83
N ALA A 153 24.15 93.67 -44.82
CA ALA A 153 22.93 94.05 -44.11
C ALA A 153 21.68 93.33 -44.64
N ASP A 154 21.68 92.95 -45.93
CA ASP A 154 20.67 92.10 -46.56
C ASP A 154 21.35 90.82 -47.05
N ILE A 155 21.14 89.69 -46.37
CA ILE A 155 21.72 88.40 -46.76
C ILE A 155 20.82 87.76 -47.83
N VAL A 156 21.29 87.74 -49.09
CA VAL A 156 20.67 86.98 -50.19
C VAL A 156 21.41 85.66 -50.37
N LEU A 157 20.71 84.54 -50.18
CA LEU A 157 21.27 83.20 -50.34
C LEU A 157 20.79 82.58 -51.67
N GLY A 158 21.73 82.06 -52.45
CA GLY A 158 21.48 81.17 -53.59
C GLY A 158 21.39 79.70 -53.16
N ALA A 159 20.99 78.83 -54.09
CA ALA A 159 20.79 77.41 -53.79
C ALA A 159 22.06 76.71 -53.26
N ALA A 160 23.25 77.10 -53.74
CA ALA A 160 24.52 76.57 -53.25
C ALA A 160 24.78 76.95 -51.78
N ASP A 161 24.36 78.16 -51.36
CA ASP A 161 24.62 78.68 -50.01
C ASP A 161 23.80 77.95 -48.94
N VAL A 162 22.75 77.22 -49.33
CA VAL A 162 21.90 76.42 -48.44
C VAL A 162 21.88 74.93 -48.81
N SER A 163 22.76 74.48 -49.71
CA SER A 163 22.74 73.12 -50.27
C SER A 163 21.39 72.71 -50.89
N ALA A 164 20.63 73.66 -51.41
CA ALA A 164 19.38 73.42 -52.13
C ALA A 164 19.65 73.01 -53.58
N LEU A 165 18.70 72.27 -54.16
CA LEU A 165 18.74 71.87 -55.56
C LEU A 165 18.50 73.09 -56.47
N ALA A 166 19.38 73.33 -57.44
CA ALA A 166 19.15 74.33 -58.47
C ALA A 166 18.00 73.90 -59.40
N ALA A 167 17.06 74.82 -59.67
CA ALA A 167 15.90 74.54 -60.53
C ALA A 167 16.29 74.01 -61.94
N ALA A 168 17.44 74.42 -62.46
CA ALA A 168 17.97 73.97 -63.76
C ALA A 168 18.45 72.50 -63.75
N SER A 169 18.66 71.89 -62.58
CA SER A 169 19.14 70.52 -62.43
C SER A 169 18.01 69.50 -62.25
N ALA A 170 16.77 69.96 -62.03
CA ALA A 170 15.62 69.10 -61.83
C ALA A 170 15.09 68.59 -63.18
N GLY A 171 15.08 67.27 -63.38
CA GLY A 171 14.54 66.61 -64.58
C GLY A 171 15.39 66.74 -65.85
N ALA A 172 16.60 67.30 -65.74
CA ALA A 172 17.55 67.43 -66.84
C ALA A 172 18.44 66.16 -66.97
N PRO A 173 18.93 65.83 -68.18
CA PRO A 173 19.95 64.78 -68.35
C PRO A 173 21.19 65.05 -67.50
N GLY A 174 21.61 64.08 -66.67
CA GLY A 174 22.73 64.25 -65.73
C GLY A 174 22.39 65.04 -64.45
N GLY A 175 21.13 65.45 -64.27
CA GLY A 175 20.60 66.07 -63.05
C GLY A 175 19.91 65.08 -62.12
N VAL A 176 18.97 65.57 -61.30
CA VAL A 176 18.16 64.74 -60.38
C VAL A 176 16.76 64.53 -60.95
N ALA A 177 16.22 63.32 -60.79
CA ALA A 177 14.86 63.02 -61.24
C ALA A 177 13.82 63.78 -60.39
N THR A 178 12.75 64.24 -61.04
CA THR A 178 11.60 64.86 -60.36
C THR A 178 10.52 63.82 -60.11
N LEU A 179 9.71 64.02 -59.07
CA LEU A 179 8.49 63.22 -58.86
C LEU A 179 7.28 63.94 -59.49
N GLY A 180 6.40 63.16 -60.13
CA GLY A 180 5.08 63.58 -60.57
C GLY A 180 4.11 63.73 -59.40
N THR A 181 2.87 64.10 -59.71
CA THR A 181 1.79 64.27 -58.71
C THR A 181 1.39 62.97 -58.01
N ASP A 182 1.75 61.83 -58.60
CA ASP A 182 1.60 60.47 -58.07
C ASP A 182 2.80 60.04 -57.19
N GLY A 183 3.81 60.89 -57.04
CA GLY A 183 5.02 60.58 -56.29
C GLY A 183 6.00 59.66 -57.03
N LEU A 184 5.82 59.46 -58.35
CA LEU A 184 6.68 58.60 -59.17
C LEU A 184 7.54 59.43 -60.14
N VAL A 185 8.67 58.90 -60.57
CA VAL A 185 9.48 59.53 -61.62
C VAL A 185 8.71 59.43 -62.96
N PRO A 186 8.44 60.55 -63.67
CA PRO A 186 7.74 60.51 -64.94
C PRO A 186 8.41 59.57 -65.93
N ALA A 187 7.61 58.82 -66.70
CA ALA A 187 8.12 57.82 -67.65
C ALA A 187 9.12 58.38 -68.67
N ALA A 188 9.01 59.68 -69.01
CA ALA A 188 9.96 60.36 -69.88
C ALA A 188 11.38 60.52 -69.30
N GLN A 189 11.54 60.40 -67.98
CA GLN A 189 12.83 60.42 -67.28
C GLN A 189 13.38 59.00 -67.01
N LEU A 190 12.62 57.95 -67.33
CA LEU A 190 13.04 56.56 -67.18
C LEU A 190 13.61 56.01 -68.52
N PRO A 191 14.58 55.10 -68.47
CA PRO A 191 15.02 54.37 -69.66
C PRO A 191 13.86 53.56 -70.29
N ALA A 192 13.84 53.45 -71.62
CA ALA A 192 12.82 52.66 -72.32
C ALA A 192 12.93 51.16 -71.96
N GLY A 193 11.98 50.65 -71.17
CA GLY A 193 11.93 49.24 -70.75
C GLY A 193 11.42 48.96 -69.33
N GLY A 194 10.62 49.85 -68.74
CA GLY A 194 10.19 49.79 -67.34
C GLY A 194 9.24 48.63 -67.00
N GLY A 195 9.80 47.48 -66.64
CA GLY A 195 9.15 46.41 -65.88
C GLY A 195 10.22 45.55 -65.21
N ALA A 196 10.11 45.29 -63.91
CA ALA A 196 11.16 44.64 -63.10
C ALA A 196 11.50 43.19 -63.51
N VAL A 197 10.74 42.60 -64.45
CA VAL A 197 11.00 41.25 -64.98
C VAL A 197 10.88 41.29 -66.49
N ALA A 198 11.99 41.09 -67.21
CA ALA A 198 11.98 41.04 -68.67
C ALA A 198 11.37 39.74 -69.21
N SER A 199 11.49 38.64 -68.47
CA SER A 199 10.93 37.33 -68.82
C SER A 199 10.81 36.42 -67.58
N VAL A 200 9.82 35.53 -67.54
CA VAL A 200 9.77 34.40 -66.59
C VAL A 200 9.96 33.11 -67.36
N ASN A 201 11.02 32.36 -67.02
CA ASN A 201 11.41 31.12 -67.69
C ASN A 201 11.48 31.23 -69.24
N GLY A 202 12.04 32.35 -69.75
CA GLY A 202 12.21 32.60 -71.18
C GLY A 202 10.98 33.14 -71.92
N GLN A 203 9.82 33.26 -71.27
CA GLN A 203 8.62 33.86 -71.86
C GLN A 203 8.52 35.36 -71.56
N THR A 204 8.13 36.17 -72.55
CA THR A 204 7.95 37.63 -72.44
C THR A 204 6.50 38.01 -72.78
N GLY A 205 5.97 39.10 -72.22
CA GLY A 205 4.57 39.52 -72.42
C GLY A 205 3.59 38.93 -71.39
N GLU A 206 2.39 38.56 -71.81
CA GLU A 206 1.39 37.89 -70.95
C GLU A 206 1.83 36.42 -70.72
N VAL A 207 2.30 36.10 -69.51
CA VAL A 207 2.94 34.81 -69.22
C VAL A 207 1.91 33.79 -68.70
N LEU A 208 1.71 32.70 -69.44
CA LEU A 208 0.91 31.54 -69.03
C LEU A 208 1.84 30.36 -68.71
N LEU A 209 1.90 29.97 -67.43
CA LEU A 209 2.79 28.91 -66.96
C LEU A 209 2.03 27.60 -66.74
N THR A 210 2.66 26.49 -67.09
CA THR A 210 2.24 25.13 -66.72
C THR A 210 3.01 24.63 -65.49
N ALA A 211 2.54 23.54 -64.88
CA ALA A 211 3.24 22.92 -63.76
C ALA A 211 4.69 22.51 -64.12
N THR A 212 4.91 22.11 -65.38
CA THR A 212 6.24 21.74 -65.90
C THR A 212 7.20 22.93 -65.90
N ASP A 213 6.72 24.12 -66.25
CA ASP A 213 7.54 25.33 -66.31
C ASP A 213 8.06 25.78 -64.94
N LEU A 214 7.42 25.30 -63.87
CA LEU A 214 7.74 25.63 -62.48
C LEU A 214 8.43 24.48 -61.72
N GLY A 215 8.66 23.33 -62.36
CA GLY A 215 9.10 22.11 -61.68
C GLY A 215 8.08 21.55 -60.68
N ALA A 216 6.82 21.97 -60.78
CA ALA A 216 5.72 21.50 -59.95
C ALA A 216 5.20 20.16 -60.47
N LEU A 217 4.70 19.31 -59.56
CA LEU A 217 4.04 18.06 -59.93
C LEU A 217 2.73 18.36 -60.65
N THR A 218 2.46 17.61 -61.72
CA THR A 218 1.12 17.61 -62.33
C THR A 218 0.11 16.98 -61.38
N GLN A 219 -1.17 17.36 -61.48
CA GLN A 219 -2.23 16.79 -60.65
C GLN A 219 -2.23 15.25 -60.67
N ALA A 220 -2.12 14.65 -61.86
CA ALA A 220 -2.03 13.20 -62.02
C ALA A 220 -0.79 12.56 -61.34
N ALA A 221 0.36 13.25 -61.34
CA ALA A 221 1.57 12.76 -60.67
C ALA A 221 1.51 12.95 -59.14
N GLY A 222 0.80 13.97 -58.67
CA GLY A 222 0.45 14.14 -57.26
C GLY A 222 -0.48 13.03 -56.78
N ASP A 223 -1.57 12.77 -57.51
CA ASP A 223 -2.56 11.73 -57.20
C ASP A 223 -1.93 10.33 -57.14
N ALA A 224 -0.93 10.05 -58.00
CA ALA A 224 -0.18 8.78 -57.95
C ALA A 224 0.75 8.65 -56.73
N ARG A 225 1.17 9.75 -56.09
CA ARG A 225 2.02 9.74 -54.88
C ARG A 225 1.22 9.66 -53.59
N TYR A 226 -0.06 10.06 -53.59
CA TYR A 226 -0.94 9.95 -52.43
C TYR A 226 -1.76 8.65 -52.48
N LEU A 227 -1.18 7.59 -51.91
CA LEU A 227 -1.80 6.32 -51.49
C LEU A 227 -2.47 5.44 -52.57
N ALA A 228 -1.68 4.58 -53.22
CA ALA A 228 -2.17 3.24 -53.54
C ALA A 228 -2.19 2.41 -52.24
N LEU A 229 -3.36 1.91 -51.82
CA LEU A 229 -3.56 1.08 -50.61
C LEU A 229 -2.64 -0.15 -50.48
N GLY A 230 -1.93 -0.54 -51.54
CA GLY A 230 -1.03 -1.71 -51.56
C GLY A 230 0.29 -1.56 -50.78
N GLY A 231 0.61 -0.38 -50.23
CA GLY A 231 1.85 -0.14 -49.47
C GLY A 231 1.68 0.01 -47.96
N ALA A 232 0.46 -0.05 -47.42
CA ALA A 232 0.25 0.04 -45.98
C ALA A 232 0.68 -1.27 -45.28
N PRO A 233 1.43 -1.22 -44.15
CA PRO A 233 1.87 -2.43 -43.44
C PRO A 233 0.71 -3.29 -42.92
N VAL A 234 -0.50 -2.72 -42.83
CA VAL A 234 -1.74 -3.41 -42.51
C VAL A 234 -2.71 -3.22 -43.67
N ALA A 235 -2.87 -4.26 -44.50
CA ALA A 235 -3.80 -4.25 -45.63
C ALA A 235 -5.24 -4.62 -45.22
N SER A 236 -5.39 -5.33 -44.10
CA SER A 236 -6.69 -5.68 -43.52
C SER A 236 -6.58 -5.88 -42.01
N VAL A 237 -7.67 -5.69 -41.28
CA VAL A 237 -7.82 -6.10 -39.88
C VAL A 237 -9.01 -7.04 -39.83
N ASN A 238 -8.78 -8.28 -39.39
CA ASN A 238 -9.80 -9.34 -39.36
C ASN A 238 -10.56 -9.53 -40.70
N GLY A 239 -9.84 -9.43 -41.83
CA GLY A 239 -10.43 -9.59 -43.17
C GLY A 239 -11.17 -8.37 -43.73
N LEU A 240 -11.32 -7.29 -42.96
CA LEU A 240 -11.93 -6.04 -43.40
C LEU A 240 -10.88 -5.12 -44.03
N THR A 241 -11.25 -4.45 -45.13
CA THR A 241 -10.42 -3.47 -45.85
C THR A 241 -11.14 -2.12 -45.94
N GLY A 242 -10.41 -1.02 -46.13
CA GLY A 242 -10.98 0.34 -46.21
C GLY A 242 -11.28 0.97 -44.84
N ALA A 243 -12.42 1.63 -44.68
CA ALA A 243 -12.86 2.20 -43.40
C ALA A 243 -13.29 1.08 -42.44
N VAL A 244 -12.40 0.66 -41.53
CA VAL A 244 -12.63 -0.47 -40.63
C VAL A 244 -13.38 -0.03 -39.38
N THR A 245 -14.57 -0.58 -39.17
CA THR A 245 -15.29 -0.52 -37.88
C THR A 245 -15.22 -1.91 -37.25
N LEU A 246 -14.61 -2.03 -36.07
CA LEU A 246 -14.46 -3.30 -35.35
C LEU A 246 -15.53 -3.44 -34.26
N ALA A 247 -16.21 -4.58 -34.24
CA ALA A 247 -16.94 -5.06 -33.07
C ALA A 247 -15.98 -5.82 -32.14
N ALA A 248 -16.39 -6.03 -30.89
CA ALA A 248 -15.55 -6.72 -29.91
C ALA A 248 -15.18 -8.15 -30.34
N SER A 249 -16.10 -8.84 -31.04
CA SER A 249 -15.86 -10.16 -31.64
C SER A 249 -14.71 -10.17 -32.65
N ASP A 250 -14.45 -9.05 -33.33
CA ASP A 250 -13.45 -8.97 -34.40
C ASP A 250 -12.01 -9.00 -33.89
N VAL A 251 -11.82 -8.80 -32.58
CA VAL A 251 -10.51 -8.82 -31.90
C VAL A 251 -10.49 -9.75 -30.70
N ALA A 252 -11.45 -10.68 -30.62
CA ALA A 252 -11.67 -11.54 -29.45
C ALA A 252 -11.79 -10.77 -28.11
N ALA A 253 -12.29 -9.52 -28.16
CA ALA A 253 -12.65 -8.74 -26.99
C ALA A 253 -14.11 -9.02 -26.58
N VAL A 254 -14.44 -8.72 -25.33
CA VAL A 254 -15.82 -8.80 -24.84
C VAL A 254 -16.54 -7.48 -25.14
N PRO A 255 -17.80 -7.49 -25.65
CA PRO A 255 -18.57 -6.28 -25.90
C PRO A 255 -18.65 -5.38 -24.66
N ALA A 256 -18.65 -4.06 -24.90
CA ALA A 256 -18.90 -3.08 -23.85
C ALA A 256 -20.29 -3.35 -23.23
N GLY A 257 -20.32 -3.67 -21.92
CA GLY A 257 -21.54 -4.06 -21.20
C GLY A 257 -21.77 -5.57 -21.04
N GLU A 258 -21.06 -6.42 -21.79
CA GLU A 258 -21.05 -7.89 -21.58
C GLU A 258 -19.79 -8.37 -20.86
N GLY A 259 -18.73 -7.56 -20.87
CA GLY A 259 -17.59 -7.77 -20.00
C GLY A 259 -18.03 -7.60 -18.56
N VAL A 260 -17.89 -8.65 -17.75
CA VAL A 260 -18.04 -8.52 -16.31
C VAL A 260 -16.86 -7.69 -15.79
N LEU A 261 -16.99 -6.37 -15.84
CA LEU A 261 -16.17 -5.45 -15.07
C LEU A 261 -16.69 -5.55 -13.63
N LEU A 262 -16.13 -6.48 -12.86
CA LEU A 262 -16.52 -6.72 -11.48
C LEU A 262 -16.14 -5.54 -10.58
N ALA A 263 -16.94 -4.48 -10.62
CA ALA A 263 -16.96 -3.44 -9.60
C ALA A 263 -18.17 -3.67 -8.70
N GLY A 264 -17.97 -4.41 -7.60
CA GLY A 264 -19.00 -4.61 -6.57
C GLY A 264 -19.00 -6.01 -5.94
N PRO A 265 -19.72 -6.20 -4.81
CA PRO A 265 -19.92 -7.50 -4.18
C PRO A 265 -20.52 -8.51 -5.15
N GLN A 266 -20.06 -9.75 -5.09
CA GLN A 266 -20.63 -10.86 -5.86
C GLN A 266 -21.15 -11.91 -4.90
N GLU A 267 -22.38 -12.35 -5.12
CA GLU A 267 -22.90 -13.57 -4.53
C GLU A 267 -22.80 -14.69 -5.57
N ILE A 268 -22.13 -15.78 -5.22
CA ILE A 268 -22.00 -16.97 -6.07
C ILE A 268 -22.67 -18.13 -5.35
N ALA A 269 -23.71 -18.70 -5.95
CA ALA A 269 -24.31 -19.93 -5.47
C ALA A 269 -23.48 -21.15 -5.94
N GLY A 270 -23.07 -21.99 -4.99
CA GLY A 270 -22.40 -23.29 -5.26
C GLY A 270 -20.90 -23.35 -4.93
N ALA A 271 -20.30 -24.52 -5.14
CA ALA A 271 -18.88 -24.77 -4.89
C ALA A 271 -18.01 -24.37 -6.10
N LYS A 272 -16.88 -23.68 -5.83
CA LYS A 272 -15.86 -23.33 -6.83
C LYS A 272 -14.54 -24.00 -6.48
N SER A 273 -13.86 -24.57 -7.46
CA SER A 273 -12.48 -25.05 -7.33
C SER A 273 -11.53 -23.98 -7.86
N PHE A 274 -10.55 -23.59 -7.05
CA PHE A 274 -9.51 -22.64 -7.45
C PHE A 274 -8.18 -23.39 -7.63
N VAL A 275 -7.53 -23.21 -8.77
CA VAL A 275 -6.15 -23.71 -8.99
C VAL A 275 -5.16 -22.88 -8.17
N THR A 276 -5.50 -21.62 -7.87
CA THR A 276 -4.77 -20.74 -6.95
C THR A 276 -5.77 -19.90 -6.17
N PRO A 277 -5.67 -19.84 -4.83
CA PRO A 277 -6.61 -19.07 -4.02
C PRO A 277 -6.64 -17.60 -4.45
N PRO A 278 -7.83 -16.98 -4.56
CA PRO A 278 -7.94 -15.54 -4.73
C PRO A 278 -7.22 -14.85 -3.56
N SER A 279 -6.31 -13.93 -3.85
CA SER A 279 -5.60 -13.15 -2.84
C SER A 279 -5.84 -11.66 -3.07
N THR A 280 -5.97 -10.91 -1.98
CA THR A 280 -6.08 -9.45 -2.00
C THR A 280 -5.06 -8.86 -1.04
N LYS A 281 -4.51 -7.69 -1.40
CA LYS A 281 -3.62 -6.89 -0.53
C LYS A 281 -4.41 -6.03 0.45
N ALA A 282 -5.73 -5.91 0.28
CA ALA A 282 -6.59 -5.11 1.15
C ALA A 282 -7.02 -5.90 2.40
N ALA A 283 -7.00 -5.23 3.56
CA ALA A 283 -7.55 -5.76 4.79
C ALA A 283 -9.09 -5.82 4.72
N PRO A 284 -9.75 -6.77 5.42
CA PRO A 284 -11.20 -6.84 5.46
C PRO A 284 -11.77 -5.69 6.28
N ALA A 285 -12.81 -5.05 5.77
CA ALA A 285 -13.62 -4.06 6.47
C ALA A 285 -14.78 -4.68 7.27
N THR A 286 -15.19 -5.92 6.98
CA THR A 286 -16.27 -6.61 7.70
C THR A 286 -15.93 -8.07 7.98
N ALA A 287 -16.62 -8.69 8.94
CA ALA A 287 -16.40 -10.08 9.34
C ALA A 287 -16.69 -11.11 8.22
N ASP A 288 -17.48 -10.73 7.21
CA ASP A 288 -17.92 -11.60 6.12
C ASP A 288 -17.09 -11.44 4.83
N GLN A 289 -16.16 -10.47 4.80
CA GLN A 289 -15.21 -10.36 3.70
C GLN A 289 -14.18 -11.48 3.81
N LEU A 290 -13.93 -12.19 2.69
CA LEU A 290 -13.00 -13.30 2.58
C LEU A 290 -11.63 -12.95 3.16
N THR A 291 -11.50 -13.22 4.45
CA THR A 291 -10.31 -13.08 5.22
C THR A 291 -10.28 -14.23 6.19
N ARG A 292 -9.35 -15.12 5.95
CA ARG A 292 -8.05 -14.92 6.57
C ARG A 292 -7.08 -15.78 5.79
N ARG A 293 -6.00 -15.16 5.32
CA ARG A 293 -4.77 -15.92 5.06
C ARG A 293 -4.49 -16.84 6.26
N GLY A 294 -4.69 -16.41 7.51
CA GLY A 294 -4.61 -17.31 8.68
C GLY A 294 -5.69 -18.41 8.85
N TYR A 295 -6.86 -18.34 8.18
CA TYR A 295 -7.84 -19.44 8.15
C TYR A 295 -7.47 -20.41 7.04
N VAL A 296 -7.14 -19.90 5.85
CA VAL A 296 -6.58 -20.67 4.74
C VAL A 296 -5.28 -21.36 5.17
N ASP A 297 -4.32 -20.64 5.76
CA ASP A 297 -3.07 -21.18 6.32
C ASP A 297 -3.30 -22.15 7.50
N ALA A 298 -4.40 -22.05 8.26
CA ALA A 298 -4.73 -23.03 9.31
C ALA A 298 -5.34 -24.32 8.76
N VAL A 299 -5.99 -24.29 7.59
CA VAL A 299 -6.51 -25.48 6.89
C VAL A 299 -5.64 -25.93 5.71
N SER A 300 -4.63 -25.15 5.32
CA SER A 300 -3.83 -25.37 4.11
C SER A 300 -2.33 -25.11 4.30
N SER A 301 -1.81 -24.95 5.52
CA SER A 301 -0.36 -25.08 5.72
C SER A 301 0.04 -26.50 5.35
N ALA A 302 0.85 -26.63 4.29
CA ALA A 302 1.51 -27.89 3.99
C ALA A 302 2.25 -28.35 5.26
N GLY A 303 1.88 -29.52 5.80
CA GLY A 303 2.51 -30.12 6.97
C GLY A 303 1.78 -29.97 8.31
N THR A 304 0.60 -29.35 8.39
CA THR A 304 -0.24 -29.37 9.61
C THR A 304 -1.39 -30.36 9.48
N TRP A 305 -1.53 -31.28 10.44
CA TRP A 305 -2.65 -32.21 10.48
C TRP A 305 -3.94 -31.48 10.87
N THR A 306 -4.99 -31.66 10.07
CA THR A 306 -6.33 -31.13 10.35
C THR A 306 -7.26 -32.26 10.85
N PRO A 307 -8.40 -31.95 11.50
CA PRO A 307 -9.39 -32.97 11.83
C PRO A 307 -9.75 -33.83 10.61
N SER A 308 -10.00 -33.19 9.46
CA SER A 308 -10.35 -33.88 8.22
C SER A 308 -9.24 -34.76 7.68
N SER A 309 -7.97 -34.40 7.88
CA SER A 309 -6.82 -35.24 7.49
C SER A 309 -6.81 -36.58 8.22
N MET A 310 -7.46 -36.67 9.39
CA MET A 310 -7.58 -37.86 10.22
C MET A 310 -9.01 -38.44 10.22
N GLY A 311 -9.90 -37.97 9.34
CA GLY A 311 -11.27 -38.46 9.22
C GLY A 311 -12.27 -37.90 10.24
N PHE A 312 -11.93 -36.81 10.94
CA PHE A 312 -12.82 -36.10 11.87
C PHE A 312 -13.39 -34.83 11.23
N SER A 313 -14.60 -34.46 11.64
CA SER A 313 -15.25 -33.19 11.29
C SER A 313 -14.72 -32.00 12.10
N GLY A 314 -14.25 -32.27 13.31
CA GLY A 314 -13.67 -31.29 14.22
C GLY A 314 -13.07 -32.00 15.43
N TRP A 315 -12.06 -31.40 16.07
CA TRP A 315 -11.48 -31.89 17.31
C TRP A 315 -11.26 -30.76 18.31
N ALA A 316 -11.09 -31.09 19.58
CA ALA A 316 -10.79 -30.12 20.62
C ALA A 316 -9.40 -29.48 20.41
N PHE A 317 -8.42 -30.29 19.98
CA PHE A 317 -7.05 -29.90 19.64
C PHE A 317 -6.36 -31.05 18.87
N ASP A 318 -5.20 -30.77 18.26
CA ASP A 318 -4.39 -31.78 17.59
C ASP A 318 -3.91 -32.85 18.59
N PRO A 319 -4.22 -34.15 18.39
CA PRO A 319 -3.78 -35.19 19.31
C PRO A 319 -2.25 -35.29 19.46
N ALA A 320 -1.44 -34.74 18.54
CA ALA A 320 0.02 -34.70 18.67
C ALA A 320 0.52 -33.89 19.88
N VAL A 321 -0.29 -32.96 20.41
CA VAL A 321 0.06 -32.20 21.64
C VAL A 321 -0.37 -32.91 22.93
N SER A 322 -0.80 -34.17 22.83
CA SER A 322 -1.27 -34.96 23.96
C SER A 322 -0.18 -35.77 24.65
N SER A 323 -0.45 -36.13 25.92
CA SER A 323 0.36 -37.09 26.65
C SER A 323 -0.51 -38.15 27.29
N ALA A 324 -0.21 -39.41 26.98
CA ALA A 324 -0.82 -40.56 27.64
C ALA A 324 -0.18 -40.89 29.00
N SER A 325 0.94 -40.24 29.38
CA SER A 325 1.58 -40.47 30.68
C SER A 325 0.85 -39.79 31.85
N THR A 326 -0.05 -38.86 31.55
CA THR A 326 -0.87 -38.13 32.53
C THR A 326 -2.33 -38.11 32.08
N PRO A 327 -3.01 -39.26 31.95
CA PRO A 327 -4.38 -39.27 31.44
C PRO A 327 -5.36 -38.58 32.39
N GLN A 328 -6.52 -38.18 31.87
CA GLN A 328 -7.62 -37.68 32.67
C GLN A 328 -8.58 -38.80 33.06
N TYR A 329 -8.77 -38.99 34.36
CA TYR A 329 -9.86 -39.79 34.90
C TYR A 329 -10.99 -38.87 35.37
N CYS A 330 -12.23 -39.19 35.01
CA CYS A 330 -13.38 -38.34 35.30
C CYS A 330 -13.94 -38.62 36.70
N ILE A 331 -14.27 -37.58 37.46
CA ILE A 331 -14.91 -37.68 38.77
C ILE A 331 -16.37 -38.08 38.60
N ASN A 332 -16.79 -39.09 39.37
CA ASN A 332 -18.16 -39.60 39.34
C ASN A 332 -19.20 -38.49 39.52
N GLY A 333 -20.17 -38.44 38.61
CA GLY A 333 -21.30 -37.52 38.66
C GLY A 333 -20.99 -36.10 38.21
N TRP A 334 -19.79 -35.82 37.70
CA TRP A 334 -19.47 -34.53 37.11
C TRP A 334 -19.67 -34.58 35.59
N VAL A 335 -20.26 -33.51 35.04
CA VAL A 335 -20.40 -33.35 33.59
C VAL A 335 -19.24 -32.50 33.09
N TYR A 336 -18.33 -33.13 32.37
CA TYR A 336 -17.23 -32.49 31.67
C TYR A 336 -17.72 -31.94 30.33
N LEU A 337 -17.22 -30.78 29.95
CA LEU A 337 -17.54 -30.10 28.70
C LEU A 337 -16.25 -29.88 27.91
N ILE A 338 -16.19 -30.48 26.72
CA ILE A 338 -15.06 -30.44 25.80
C ILE A 338 -15.48 -29.68 24.54
N GLY A 339 -14.92 -28.49 24.37
CA GLY A 339 -15.21 -27.59 23.26
C GLY A 339 -14.59 -28.08 21.96
N VAL A 340 -15.41 -28.20 20.92
CA VAL A 340 -14.99 -28.56 19.56
C VAL A 340 -15.51 -27.51 18.58
N PRO A 341 -14.63 -26.82 17.83
CA PRO A 341 -15.03 -25.95 16.74
C PRO A 341 -15.36 -26.77 15.48
N LEU A 342 -16.43 -26.39 14.79
CA LEU A 342 -16.76 -26.81 13.43
C LEU A 342 -16.66 -25.61 12.50
N HIS A 343 -15.80 -25.72 11.50
CA HIS A 343 -15.52 -24.62 10.56
C HIS A 343 -16.47 -24.61 9.34
N ALA A 344 -17.27 -25.65 9.18
CA ALA A 344 -18.28 -25.76 8.14
C ALA A 344 -19.51 -26.55 8.66
N PRO A 345 -20.70 -26.36 8.06
CA PRO A 345 -21.86 -27.19 8.35
C PRO A 345 -21.52 -28.67 8.15
N THR A 346 -21.85 -29.50 9.14
CA THR A 346 -21.46 -30.92 9.16
C THR A 346 -22.56 -31.80 9.77
N THR A 347 -22.82 -32.94 9.16
CA THR A 347 -23.65 -33.99 9.77
C THR A 347 -22.81 -34.78 10.76
N VAL A 348 -22.97 -34.48 12.05
CA VAL A 348 -22.28 -35.17 13.15
C VAL A 348 -23.02 -36.47 13.46
N LYS A 349 -22.30 -37.58 13.39
CA LYS A 349 -22.81 -38.93 13.70
C LYS A 349 -22.21 -39.48 14.98
N ASN A 350 -20.98 -39.10 15.30
CA ASN A 350 -20.24 -39.68 16.41
C ASN A 350 -19.57 -38.62 17.29
N VAL A 351 -19.47 -38.96 18.57
CA VAL A 351 -18.52 -38.36 19.50
C VAL A 351 -17.34 -39.33 19.64
N VAL A 352 -16.12 -38.83 19.60
CA VAL A 352 -14.91 -39.65 19.57
C VAL A 352 -13.98 -39.27 20.70
N PHE A 353 -13.39 -40.28 21.35
CA PHE A 353 -12.35 -40.13 22.37
C PHE A 353 -11.15 -41.02 22.05
N TYR A 354 -9.98 -40.69 22.58
CA TYR A 354 -8.86 -41.63 22.65
C TYR A 354 -8.68 -42.06 24.10
N ILE A 355 -8.60 -43.37 24.32
CA ILE A 355 -8.53 -43.98 25.64
C ILE A 355 -7.21 -44.77 25.74
N PRO A 356 -6.15 -44.21 26.35
CA PRO A 356 -4.87 -44.89 26.51
C PRO A 356 -4.96 -46.21 27.26
N GLY A 357 -5.91 -46.35 28.18
CA GLY A 357 -6.08 -47.59 28.93
C GLY A 357 -7.40 -47.63 29.69
N TYR A 358 -8.02 -48.81 29.68
CA TYR A 358 -9.18 -49.10 30.52
C TYR A 358 -9.31 -50.60 30.73
N VAL A 359 -9.47 -51.03 31.99
CA VAL A 359 -9.62 -52.45 32.34
C VAL A 359 -10.94 -53.06 31.89
N GLY A 360 -11.95 -52.25 31.59
CA GLY A 360 -13.27 -52.72 31.16
C GLY A 360 -14.18 -53.13 32.32
N GLY A 361 -15.49 -53.20 32.04
CA GLY A 361 -16.48 -53.82 32.92
C GLY A 361 -16.85 -53.07 34.21
N THR A 362 -16.26 -51.91 34.48
CA THR A 362 -16.43 -51.19 35.75
C THR A 362 -17.23 -49.88 35.64
N LEU A 363 -17.48 -49.39 34.42
CA LEU A 363 -18.38 -48.27 34.15
C LEU A 363 -19.81 -48.58 34.63
N SER A 364 -20.44 -47.62 35.29
CA SER A 364 -21.88 -47.63 35.60
C SER A 364 -22.68 -47.36 34.33
N VAL A 365 -23.90 -47.93 34.31
CA VAL A 365 -24.87 -47.68 33.24
C VAL A 365 -25.33 -46.22 33.13
N SER A 366 -24.99 -45.41 34.12
CA SER A 366 -25.24 -43.97 34.19
C SER A 366 -24.12 -43.14 33.55
N SER A 367 -23.38 -43.69 32.59
CA SER A 367 -22.27 -43.01 31.91
C SER A 367 -22.66 -42.70 30.47
N TYR A 368 -22.52 -41.45 30.04
CA TYR A 368 -22.99 -40.98 28.73
C TYR A 368 -22.06 -39.93 28.13
N ALA A 369 -22.01 -39.90 26.81
CA ALA A 369 -21.49 -38.77 26.05
C ALA A 369 -22.61 -38.14 25.22
N GLY A 370 -22.45 -36.88 24.84
CA GLY A 370 -23.46 -36.17 24.06
C GLY A 370 -22.91 -34.88 23.45
N LEU A 371 -23.72 -34.27 22.60
CA LEU A 371 -23.38 -33.04 21.90
C LEU A 371 -24.30 -31.92 22.37
N TYR A 372 -23.72 -30.75 22.65
CA TYR A 372 -24.42 -29.54 23.02
C TYR A 372 -24.03 -28.38 22.10
N THR A 373 -24.99 -27.51 21.81
CA THR A 373 -24.73 -26.20 21.18
C THR A 373 -23.91 -25.30 22.09
N ASP A 374 -23.40 -24.19 21.55
CA ASP A 374 -22.73 -23.13 22.33
C ASP A 374 -23.65 -22.42 23.34
N THR A 375 -24.97 -22.55 23.18
CA THR A 375 -25.98 -22.10 24.14
C THR A 375 -26.30 -23.12 25.23
N GLY A 376 -25.67 -24.29 25.20
CA GLY A 376 -25.84 -25.33 26.23
C GLY A 376 -27.08 -26.21 26.03
N THR A 377 -27.68 -26.25 24.84
CA THR A 377 -28.80 -27.16 24.51
C THR A 377 -28.26 -28.50 24.00
N ARG A 378 -28.74 -29.61 24.55
CA ARG A 378 -28.34 -30.96 24.09
C ARG A 378 -29.01 -31.27 22.76
N VAL A 379 -28.19 -31.59 21.76
CA VAL A 379 -28.61 -31.92 20.40
C VAL A 379 -28.24 -33.33 19.97
N GLY A 380 -27.45 -34.04 20.78
CA GLY A 380 -27.10 -35.44 20.57
C GLY A 380 -26.82 -36.15 21.88
N LEU A 381 -27.11 -37.45 21.92
CA LEU A 381 -26.84 -38.33 23.06
C LEU A 381 -26.39 -39.70 22.52
N THR A 382 -25.35 -40.27 23.14
CA THR A 382 -24.90 -41.63 22.81
C THR A 382 -25.73 -42.68 23.55
N ALA A 383 -25.61 -43.95 23.15
CA ALA A 383 -25.93 -45.03 24.08
C ALA A 383 -25.05 -44.94 25.35
N ASN A 384 -25.44 -45.66 26.40
CA ASN A 384 -24.64 -45.73 27.62
C ASN A 384 -23.22 -46.27 27.32
N LEU A 385 -22.21 -45.60 27.88
CA LEU A 385 -20.80 -45.85 27.61
C LEU A 385 -20.32 -47.23 28.04
N THR A 386 -21.04 -47.98 28.90
CA THR A 386 -20.65 -49.37 29.24
C THR A 386 -20.61 -50.30 28.03
N THR A 387 -21.40 -50.01 26.98
CA THR A 387 -21.45 -50.82 25.76
C THR A 387 -20.48 -50.31 24.68
N LEU A 388 -20.08 -49.04 24.78
CA LEU A 388 -19.26 -48.34 23.78
C LEU A 388 -17.77 -48.32 24.16
N ILE A 389 -17.47 -48.12 25.44
CA ILE A 389 -16.11 -48.13 26.00
C ILE A 389 -15.90 -49.48 26.69
N LYS A 390 -15.25 -50.40 25.96
CA LYS A 390 -14.84 -51.72 26.46
C LYS A 390 -13.42 -51.66 27.03
N GLN A 391 -12.87 -52.80 27.44
CA GLN A 391 -11.44 -52.89 27.77
C GLN A 391 -10.59 -52.38 26.59
N THR A 392 -9.62 -51.50 26.86
CA THR A 392 -8.75 -50.89 25.84
C THR A 392 -7.31 -50.78 26.32
N GLU A 393 -6.38 -50.82 25.36
CA GLU A 393 -4.96 -50.49 25.51
C GLU A 393 -4.60 -49.59 24.32
N GLY A 394 -4.72 -48.27 24.49
CA GLY A 394 -4.46 -47.28 23.45
C GLY A 394 -5.42 -47.33 22.26
N THR A 395 -6.68 -46.96 22.45
CA THR A 395 -7.71 -47.08 21.39
C THR A 395 -8.51 -45.80 21.18
N THR A 396 -8.74 -45.44 19.91
CA THR A 396 -9.75 -44.45 19.53
C THR A 396 -11.14 -45.09 19.65
N VAL A 397 -11.96 -44.60 20.57
CA VAL A 397 -13.33 -45.07 20.77
C VAL A 397 -14.31 -44.12 20.07
N VAL A 398 -15.06 -44.67 19.13
CA VAL A 398 -16.15 -43.98 18.42
C VAL A 398 -17.46 -44.28 19.14
N CYS A 399 -18.12 -43.23 19.64
CA CYS A 399 -19.40 -43.32 20.33
C CYS A 399 -20.51 -42.73 19.45
N PRO A 400 -21.32 -43.55 18.76
CA PRO A 400 -22.39 -43.05 17.90
C PRO A 400 -23.46 -42.30 18.70
N LEU A 401 -23.94 -41.19 18.13
CA LEU A 401 -25.15 -40.53 18.59
C LEU A 401 -26.37 -41.39 18.20
N ALA A 402 -27.39 -41.42 19.06
CA ALA A 402 -28.64 -42.12 18.78
C ALA A 402 -29.34 -41.62 17.50
N ALA A 403 -29.14 -40.35 17.16
CA ALA A 403 -29.52 -39.75 15.89
C ALA A 403 -28.40 -38.82 15.40
N SER A 404 -28.17 -38.80 14.09
CA SER A 404 -27.25 -37.84 13.49
C SER A 404 -27.78 -36.42 13.63
N TYR A 405 -26.88 -35.45 13.79
CA TYR A 405 -27.24 -34.04 13.95
C TYR A 405 -26.59 -33.19 12.85
N ASN A 406 -27.40 -32.40 12.14
CA ASN A 406 -26.89 -31.45 11.14
C ASN A 406 -26.45 -30.16 11.84
N ALA A 407 -25.18 -30.10 12.21
CA ALA A 407 -24.57 -28.96 12.88
C ALA A 407 -24.27 -27.84 11.87
N ALA A 408 -24.63 -26.61 12.21
CA ALA A 408 -24.08 -25.42 11.55
C ALA A 408 -22.60 -25.24 11.95
N ALA A 409 -21.84 -24.45 11.18
CA ALA A 409 -20.51 -24.01 11.61
C ALA A 409 -20.61 -23.21 12.92
N GLY A 410 -19.69 -23.42 13.85
CA GLY A 410 -19.75 -22.84 15.18
C GLY A 410 -18.99 -23.65 16.23
N ASN A 411 -19.13 -23.28 17.50
CA ASN A 411 -18.56 -24.03 18.61
C ASN A 411 -19.62 -24.94 19.23
N TYR A 412 -19.20 -26.13 19.65
CA TYR A 412 -20.04 -27.10 20.33
C TYR A 412 -19.32 -27.62 21.56
N TRP A 413 -20.08 -28.12 22.53
CA TRP A 413 -19.52 -28.93 23.61
C TRP A 413 -19.86 -30.39 23.41
N ILE A 414 -18.85 -31.25 23.47
CA ILE A 414 -19.03 -32.65 23.83
C ILE A 414 -19.19 -32.70 25.34
N GLY A 415 -20.36 -33.14 25.81
CA GLY A 415 -20.61 -33.41 27.22
C GLY A 415 -20.26 -34.85 27.55
N LEU A 416 -19.59 -35.06 28.69
CA LEU A 416 -19.17 -36.38 29.17
C LEU A 416 -19.51 -36.50 30.65
N VAL A 417 -20.31 -37.50 31.00
CA VAL A 417 -20.52 -37.92 32.40
C VAL A 417 -20.06 -39.36 32.54
N VAL A 418 -19.14 -39.58 33.48
CA VAL A 418 -18.62 -40.91 33.81
C VAL A 418 -19.02 -41.21 35.24
N ASN A 419 -19.55 -42.40 35.44
CA ASN A 419 -19.93 -42.90 36.76
C ASN A 419 -19.37 -44.30 36.92
N GLY A 420 -18.61 -44.54 37.99
CA GLY A 420 -18.01 -45.83 38.31
C GLY A 420 -16.88 -46.22 37.35
N PRO A 421 -15.82 -46.88 37.84
CA PRO A 421 -15.38 -47.02 39.23
C PRO A 421 -14.56 -45.79 39.66
N ASN A 422 -13.67 -45.93 40.66
CA ASN A 422 -12.92 -44.84 41.29
C ASN A 422 -12.24 -43.89 40.25
N PRO A 423 -12.43 -42.57 40.38
CA PRO A 423 -11.96 -41.56 39.43
C PRO A 423 -10.46 -41.32 39.44
N SER A 424 -9.66 -42.14 40.14
CA SER A 424 -8.21 -41.96 40.24
C SER A 424 -7.40 -42.91 39.36
N ASN A 425 -7.90 -44.11 39.06
CA ASN A 425 -7.11 -45.10 38.30
C ASN A 425 -7.89 -46.30 37.71
N SER A 426 -9.20 -46.42 37.94
CA SER A 426 -9.92 -47.66 37.57
C SER A 426 -11.00 -47.45 36.49
N GLY A 427 -11.35 -46.20 36.19
CA GLY A 427 -12.20 -45.86 35.04
C GLY A 427 -11.42 -45.74 33.73
N PRO A 428 -12.08 -45.41 32.62
CA PRO A 428 -11.40 -45.13 31.38
C PRO A 428 -10.46 -43.93 31.53
N ALA A 429 -9.20 -44.14 31.16
CA ALA A 429 -8.21 -43.08 31.08
C ALA A 429 -8.49 -42.29 29.79
N PHE A 430 -8.86 -41.02 29.87
CA PHE A 430 -9.05 -40.18 28.68
C PHE A 430 -7.74 -39.46 28.34
N LEU A 431 -7.39 -39.43 27.05
CA LEU A 431 -6.26 -38.65 26.57
C LEU A 431 -6.46 -37.17 26.88
N ARG A 432 -5.40 -36.48 27.31
CA ARG A 432 -5.41 -35.03 27.54
C ARG A 432 -4.17 -34.37 26.96
N ALA A 433 -4.20 -33.06 26.77
CA ALA A 433 -3.04 -32.33 26.25
C ALA A 433 -1.88 -32.25 27.27
N ALA A 434 -0.63 -32.39 26.81
CA ALA A 434 0.57 -32.68 27.60
C ALA A 434 1.04 -31.54 28.52
N SER A 435 0.68 -30.29 28.23
CA SER A 435 1.13 -29.11 29.00
C SER A 435 0.03 -28.07 29.27
N VAL A 436 -1.21 -28.33 28.85
CA VAL A 436 -2.37 -27.43 29.15
C VAL A 436 -3.04 -27.75 30.50
N GLY A 437 -2.49 -28.73 31.23
CA GLY A 437 -3.00 -29.27 32.49
C GLY A 437 -2.29 -28.78 33.76
N GLU A 438 -1.16 -28.09 33.64
CA GLU A 438 -0.67 -27.21 34.70
C GLU A 438 -1.52 -25.93 34.64
N ALA A 439 -2.00 -25.45 35.79
CA ALA A 439 -3.01 -24.38 35.91
C ALA A 439 -2.92 -23.21 34.89
N PRO A 440 -4.02 -22.50 34.59
CA PRO A 440 -5.14 -22.78 33.67
C PRO A 440 -4.82 -22.48 32.17
N GLY A 441 -3.74 -23.02 31.61
CA GLY A 441 -3.35 -22.72 30.21
C GLY A 441 -4.42 -23.10 29.17
N GLY A 442 -5.04 -24.27 29.28
CA GLY A 442 -6.05 -24.76 28.32
C GLY A 442 -7.36 -23.97 28.30
N SER A 443 -7.62 -23.18 29.34
CA SER A 443 -8.84 -22.37 29.49
C SER A 443 -8.64 -20.89 29.14
N ALA A 444 -7.44 -20.50 28.69
CA ALA A 444 -7.12 -19.13 28.29
C ALA A 444 -8.06 -18.63 27.18
N ARG A 445 -8.75 -17.53 27.45
CA ARG A 445 -9.73 -16.89 26.56
C ARG A 445 -10.02 -15.47 27.02
N MET A 446 -10.57 -14.64 26.12
CA MET A 446 -11.08 -13.33 26.52
C MET A 446 -12.30 -13.46 27.47
N PRO A 447 -12.51 -12.52 28.40
CA PRO A 447 -13.69 -12.51 29.26
C PRO A 447 -14.99 -12.63 28.46
N GLY A 448 -15.94 -13.45 28.95
CA GLY A 448 -17.24 -13.67 28.31
C GLY A 448 -17.22 -14.51 27.03
N LYS A 449 -16.07 -15.05 26.61
CA LYS A 449 -15.99 -15.96 25.45
C LYS A 449 -16.17 -17.42 25.84
N PHE A 450 -16.48 -18.22 24.83
CA PHE A 450 -16.75 -19.66 24.91
C PHE A 450 -15.70 -20.42 25.72
N ILE A 451 -16.15 -21.24 26.66
CA ILE A 451 -15.28 -22.00 27.56
C ILE A 451 -14.89 -23.31 26.89
N ARG A 452 -13.66 -23.39 26.36
CA ARG A 452 -13.20 -24.60 25.64
C ARG A 452 -13.18 -25.84 26.53
N HIS A 453 -12.67 -25.74 27.75
CA HIS A 453 -12.60 -26.86 28.67
C HIS A 453 -13.23 -26.46 29.99
N GLY A 454 -14.24 -27.20 30.41
CA GLY A 454 -14.97 -26.88 31.62
C GLY A 454 -15.79 -28.05 32.14
N ARG A 455 -16.61 -27.73 33.11
CA ARG A 455 -17.56 -28.64 33.73
C ARG A 455 -18.78 -27.88 34.20
N LEU A 456 -19.89 -28.59 34.41
CA LEU A 456 -21.02 -28.02 35.12
C LEU A 456 -20.74 -27.96 36.62
N SER A 457 -21.24 -26.91 37.28
CA SER A 457 -21.14 -26.78 38.74
C SER A 457 -21.95 -27.83 39.51
N THR A 458 -22.96 -28.42 38.87
CA THR A 458 -23.82 -29.45 39.46
C THR A 458 -23.12 -30.82 39.43
N THR A 459 -23.04 -31.47 40.58
CA THR A 459 -22.41 -32.78 40.78
C THR A 459 -23.46 -33.88 40.99
N GLY A 460 -23.03 -35.15 41.07
CA GLY A 460 -23.93 -36.30 41.30
C GLY A 460 -24.82 -36.68 40.11
N GLN A 461 -24.49 -36.21 38.91
CA GLN A 461 -25.27 -36.46 37.71
C GLN A 461 -25.20 -37.93 37.27
N THR A 462 -26.36 -38.55 37.09
CA THR A 462 -26.50 -39.91 36.52
C THR A 462 -26.88 -39.88 35.04
N SER A 463 -27.01 -38.69 34.46
CA SER A 463 -27.33 -38.48 33.06
C SER A 463 -26.77 -37.13 32.58
N LEU A 464 -26.74 -36.95 31.26
CA LEU A 464 -26.49 -35.65 30.66
C LEU A 464 -27.76 -34.79 30.72
N PRO A 465 -27.70 -33.51 31.17
CA PRO A 465 -28.88 -32.64 31.17
C PRO A 465 -29.38 -32.35 29.76
N ASN A 466 -30.67 -32.04 29.62
CA ASN A 466 -31.22 -31.59 28.32
C ASN A 466 -30.69 -30.20 27.92
N SER A 467 -30.42 -29.36 28.91
CA SER A 467 -29.80 -28.06 28.70
C SER A 467 -29.16 -27.54 29.99
N PHE A 468 -28.27 -26.58 29.87
CA PHE A 468 -27.74 -25.82 30.99
C PHE A 468 -27.49 -24.36 30.59
N PRO A 469 -27.61 -23.42 31.53
CA PRO A 469 -27.24 -22.03 31.28
C PRO A 469 -25.70 -21.90 31.29
N THR A 470 -25.17 -21.13 30.32
CA THR A 470 -23.72 -21.06 30.05
C THR A 470 -22.92 -20.39 31.15
N ASP A 471 -23.55 -19.59 32.01
CA ASP A 471 -22.95 -19.00 33.22
C ASP A 471 -22.62 -20.04 34.31
N LYS A 472 -23.18 -21.25 34.22
CA LYS A 472 -22.88 -22.38 35.12
C LYS A 472 -21.74 -23.27 34.65
N VAL A 473 -21.15 -22.95 33.50
CA VAL A 473 -19.94 -23.63 33.02
C VAL A 473 -18.74 -23.07 33.77
N VAL A 474 -18.14 -23.92 34.60
CA VAL A 474 -16.90 -23.61 35.32
C VAL A 474 -15.73 -24.05 34.45
N ALA A 475 -14.82 -23.12 34.15
CA ALA A 475 -13.59 -23.44 33.41
C ALA A 475 -12.73 -24.43 34.21
N ASP A 476 -12.12 -25.38 33.51
CA ASP A 476 -11.35 -26.46 34.13
C ASP A 476 -10.09 -26.78 33.29
N SER A 477 -9.07 -27.37 33.93
CA SER A 477 -7.79 -27.74 33.33
C SER A 477 -7.77 -29.16 32.73
N ASN A 478 -8.84 -29.95 32.89
CA ASN A 478 -8.91 -31.35 32.47
C ASN A 478 -8.52 -31.61 30.99
N SER A 479 -8.78 -30.65 30.09
CA SER A 479 -8.33 -30.62 28.68
C SER A 479 -8.35 -31.98 27.96
N ILE A 480 -9.47 -32.70 28.10
CA ILE A 480 -9.69 -34.00 27.47
C ILE A 480 -9.70 -33.82 25.96
N TRP A 481 -9.02 -34.70 25.23
CA TRP A 481 -9.10 -34.79 23.78
C TRP A 481 -10.41 -35.46 23.38
N ALA A 482 -11.15 -34.81 22.50
CA ALA A 482 -12.34 -35.38 21.88
C ALA A 482 -12.52 -34.83 20.46
N ALA A 483 -13.25 -35.56 19.63
CA ALA A 483 -13.54 -35.19 18.26
C ALA A 483 -14.98 -35.53 17.85
N LEU A 484 -15.41 -34.99 16.72
CA LEU A 484 -16.68 -35.26 16.05
C LEU A 484 -16.41 -35.90 14.69
N SER A 485 -17.26 -36.83 14.25
CA SER A 485 -17.24 -37.40 12.88
C SER A 485 -18.60 -37.74 12.34
#